data_AF-D6PB40-F1
#
_entry.id   AF-D6PB40-F1
#
_cell.length_a   1.000
_cell.length_b   1.000
_cell.length_c   1.000
_cell.angle_alpha   90.00
_cell.angle_beta   90.00
_cell.angle_gamma   90.00
#
_symmetry.space_group_name_H-M   'P 1'
#
loop_
_entity.id
_entity.type
_entity.pdbx_description
1 polymer ?
#
loop_
_entity_poly.entity_id
_entity_poly.type
_entity_poly.pdbx_seq_one_letter_code
_entity_poly.pdbx_strand_id
1 'polypeptide(L)'
;MADKLWQGADLIFDLDGDHLPGVTDRDFPGMLEVIHDQAWALWNDFLEPEFGFSEDHLQVTFSGHRGFHLHYRDPTLFHLDSEARRELVSHIRGEGVDVQGGLARYHDLEAKGWTQRIRQGMDSMIHTLRGIHQGTEGSRGELRRLESALQSLQDREGNTSQRSATAIKRLAEILGHDQRVERLKDGKFEILGNYQALFLNLLKADASVVLGSAGETDEVVTIDVRRQIRWPTSLHGKSGMRVSEFPLHRLDPDGSNPYNPLHEAYVLGLDETMEVEWVVDDAIAQFGEQRHESNVGERIRVHESGATFLVLKGWAKLV
;
A
#
# COMPACT_ATOMS: atom_id res chain seq x y z
N MET A 1 16.02 -13.60 -29.51
CA MET A 1 15.21 -13.86 -28.28
C MET A 1 14.47 -15.18 -28.36
N ALA A 2 13.91 -15.56 -29.51
CA ALA A 2 13.42 -16.93 -29.76
C ALA A 2 14.48 -18.00 -29.42
N ASP A 3 15.77 -17.66 -29.63
CA ASP A 3 16.93 -18.52 -29.38
C ASP A 3 17.13 -18.88 -27.90
N LYS A 4 16.56 -18.10 -26.96
CA LYS A 4 16.65 -18.38 -25.52
C LYS A 4 15.69 -19.47 -25.05
N LEU A 5 14.76 -19.93 -25.90
CA LEU A 5 13.78 -20.99 -25.61
C LEU A 5 13.09 -20.81 -24.25
N TRP A 6 12.38 -19.69 -24.08
CA TRP A 6 11.73 -19.32 -22.82
C TRP A 6 10.86 -20.45 -22.23
N GLN A 7 11.13 -20.85 -20.99
CA GLN A 7 10.48 -21.98 -20.31
C GLN A 7 9.43 -21.55 -19.26
N GLY A 8 9.33 -20.27 -18.94
CA GLY A 8 8.46 -19.73 -17.90
C GLY A 8 9.18 -18.77 -16.98
N ALA A 9 8.43 -18.12 -16.08
CA ALA A 9 8.95 -17.19 -15.09
C ALA A 9 8.29 -17.38 -13.73
N ASP A 10 9.03 -17.04 -12.68
CA ASP A 10 8.49 -16.79 -11.35
C ASP A 10 7.35 -15.75 -11.41
N LEU A 11 6.39 -15.85 -10.50
CA LEU A 11 5.40 -14.80 -10.27
C LEU A 11 5.96 -13.87 -9.19
N ILE A 12 6.01 -12.57 -9.47
CA ILE A 12 6.70 -11.60 -8.61
C ILE A 12 5.75 -10.46 -8.36
N PHE A 13 5.62 -10.07 -7.10
CA PHE A 13 4.92 -8.85 -6.71
C PHE A 13 5.96 -7.90 -6.13
N ASP A 14 6.03 -6.70 -6.70
CA ASP A 14 6.92 -5.62 -6.28
C ASP A 14 6.08 -4.49 -5.69
N LEU A 15 6.33 -4.18 -4.42
CA LEU A 15 5.68 -3.09 -3.71
C LEU A 15 6.73 -1.99 -3.53
N ASP A 16 6.54 -0.85 -4.20
CA ASP A 16 7.43 0.33 -4.11
C ASP A 16 6.68 1.53 -3.48
N GLY A 17 7.28 2.15 -2.47
CA GLY A 17 6.70 3.27 -1.73
C GLY A 17 6.46 4.56 -2.52
N ASP A 18 7.04 4.69 -3.71
CA ASP A 18 6.95 5.90 -4.56
C ASP A 18 5.55 6.24 -5.07
N HIS A 19 4.69 5.23 -5.22
CA HIS A 19 3.37 5.38 -5.82
C HIS A 19 2.26 5.53 -4.78
N LEU A 20 2.62 5.55 -3.50
CA LEU A 20 1.64 5.53 -2.41
C LEU A 20 1.00 6.91 -2.18
N PRO A 21 -0.34 7.01 -2.23
CA PRO A 21 -1.03 8.27 -1.95
C PRO A 21 -0.75 8.77 -0.54
N GLY A 22 -0.24 10.01 -0.43
CA GLY A 22 0.06 10.64 0.86
C GLY A 22 1.41 10.27 1.46
N VAL A 23 2.18 9.41 0.79
CA VAL A 23 3.56 9.09 1.18
C VAL A 23 4.51 9.96 0.37
N THR A 24 5.46 10.59 1.05
CA THR A 24 6.51 11.37 0.41
C THR A 24 7.81 10.59 0.44
N ASP A 25 8.53 10.55 -0.69
CA ASP A 25 9.87 9.95 -0.75
C ASP A 25 10.88 10.68 0.16
N ARG A 26 10.52 11.86 0.70
CA ARG A 26 11.26 12.62 1.71
C ARG A 26 11.12 12.07 3.13
N ASP A 27 10.05 11.35 3.45
CA ASP A 27 9.88 10.70 4.76
C ASP A 27 10.15 9.20 4.63
N PHE A 28 11.44 8.85 4.65
CA PHE A 28 11.88 7.47 4.43
C PHE A 28 11.32 6.48 5.47
N PRO A 29 11.38 6.72 6.79
CA PRO A 29 10.80 5.80 7.77
C PRO A 29 9.29 5.68 7.62
N GLY A 30 8.56 6.79 7.47
CA GLY A 30 7.10 6.76 7.31
C GLY A 30 6.67 5.99 6.06
N MET A 31 7.38 6.15 4.95
CA MET A 31 7.16 5.36 3.72
C MET A 31 7.38 3.86 3.95
N LEU A 32 8.43 3.48 4.68
CA LEU A 32 8.72 2.08 4.97
C LEU A 32 7.65 1.41 5.84
N GLU A 33 7.09 2.14 6.81
CA GLU A 33 5.98 1.64 7.62
C GLU A 33 4.78 1.32 6.73
N VAL A 34 4.36 2.27 5.88
CA VAL A 34 3.19 2.08 5.02
C VAL A 34 3.40 0.94 4.02
N ILE A 35 4.57 0.84 3.36
CA ILE A 35 4.82 -0.22 2.37
C ILE A 35 4.97 -1.61 3.02
N HIS A 36 5.34 -1.68 4.31
CA HIS A 36 5.42 -2.93 5.05
C HIS A 36 4.02 -3.48 5.33
N ASP A 37 3.11 -2.63 5.82
CA ASP A 37 1.69 -2.98 6.02
C ASP A 37 1.07 -3.49 4.71
N GLN A 38 1.43 -2.87 3.58
CA GLN A 38 0.96 -3.28 2.26
C GLN A 38 1.46 -4.64 1.82
N ALA A 39 2.75 -4.91 2.03
CA ALA A 39 3.34 -6.17 1.66
C ALA A 39 2.72 -7.33 2.46
N TRP A 40 2.43 -7.08 3.74
CA TRP A 40 1.70 -8.02 4.58
C TRP A 40 0.25 -8.22 4.12
N ALA A 41 -0.49 -7.13 3.89
CA ALA A 41 -1.87 -7.20 3.42
C ALA A 41 -1.99 -7.93 2.06
N LEU A 42 -1.04 -7.74 1.14
CA LEU A 42 -1.00 -8.47 -0.12
C LEU A 42 -0.99 -9.99 0.13
N TRP A 43 -0.11 -10.45 1.03
CA TRP A 43 -0.03 -11.87 1.37
C TRP A 43 -1.29 -12.37 2.09
N ASN A 44 -1.63 -11.71 3.20
CA ASN A 44 -2.65 -12.15 4.16
C ASN A 44 -4.08 -12.02 3.62
N ASP A 45 -4.35 -11.09 2.70
CA ASP A 45 -5.71 -10.80 2.24
C ASP A 45 -6.00 -11.35 0.83
N PHE A 46 -4.95 -11.62 0.03
CA PHE A 46 -5.10 -12.05 -1.37
C PHE A 46 -4.35 -13.34 -1.67
N LEU A 47 -3.01 -13.33 -1.57
CA LEU A 47 -2.19 -14.41 -2.12
C LEU A 47 -2.50 -15.75 -1.43
N GLU A 48 -2.49 -15.79 -0.10
CA GLU A 48 -2.81 -17.01 0.63
C GLU A 48 -4.31 -17.34 0.61
N PRO A 49 -5.23 -16.49 1.13
CA PRO A 49 -6.62 -16.90 1.32
C PRO A 49 -7.44 -17.02 0.04
N GLU A 50 -7.12 -16.26 -1.02
CA GLU A 50 -7.93 -16.23 -2.25
C GLU A 50 -7.32 -17.03 -3.37
N PHE A 51 -6.01 -16.89 -3.58
CA PHE A 51 -5.31 -17.65 -4.63
C PHE A 51 -4.81 -19.00 -4.14
N GLY A 52 -4.83 -19.26 -2.82
CA GLY A 52 -4.40 -20.53 -2.25
C GLY A 52 -2.90 -20.73 -2.31
N PHE A 53 -2.12 -19.64 -2.32
CA PHE A 53 -0.67 -19.72 -2.37
C PHE A 53 -0.11 -20.30 -1.07
N SER A 54 0.91 -21.15 -1.19
CA SER A 54 1.59 -21.75 -0.04
C SER A 54 2.88 -20.99 0.29
N GLU A 55 3.14 -20.76 1.57
CA GLU A 55 4.41 -20.19 2.05
C GLU A 55 5.63 -20.98 1.53
N ASP A 56 5.48 -22.29 1.26
CA ASP A 56 6.56 -23.16 0.77
C ASP A 56 7.19 -22.69 -0.55
N HIS A 57 6.42 -21.93 -1.36
CA HIS A 57 6.87 -21.40 -2.64
C HIS A 57 7.24 -19.91 -2.57
N LEU A 58 7.07 -19.27 -1.41
CA LEU A 58 7.29 -17.84 -1.23
C LEU A 58 8.73 -17.54 -0.78
N GLN A 59 9.35 -16.58 -1.45
CA GLN A 59 10.56 -15.90 -0.98
C GLN A 59 10.26 -14.42 -0.80
N VAL A 60 10.38 -13.93 0.44
CA VAL A 60 10.16 -12.52 0.80
C VAL A 60 11.49 -11.80 0.87
N THR A 61 11.59 -10.64 0.22
CA THR A 61 12.79 -9.81 0.26
C THR A 61 12.48 -8.34 0.48
N PHE A 62 13.31 -7.66 1.27
CA PHE A 62 13.41 -6.20 1.22
C PHE A 62 14.22 -5.80 -0.01
N SER A 63 13.69 -4.89 -0.84
CA SER A 63 14.28 -4.43 -2.10
C SER A 63 15.66 -3.77 -1.94
N GLY A 64 16.04 -3.45 -0.71
CA GLY A 64 17.21 -2.63 -0.39
C GLY A 64 16.90 -1.13 -0.47
N HIS A 65 15.67 -0.71 -0.74
CA HIS A 65 15.33 0.70 -0.81
C HIS A 65 13.98 1.04 -0.20
N ARG A 66 12.90 1.01 -0.97
CA ARG A 66 11.62 1.63 -0.61
C ARG A 66 10.46 0.66 -0.51
N GLY A 67 10.77 -0.63 -0.36
CA GLY A 67 9.71 -1.62 -0.37
C GLY A 67 10.20 -3.05 -0.44
N PHE A 68 9.28 -3.94 -0.79
CA PHE A 68 9.42 -5.38 -0.63
C PHE A 68 9.07 -6.11 -1.93
N HIS A 69 9.70 -7.26 -2.14
CA HIS A 69 9.33 -8.17 -3.22
C HIS A 69 8.88 -9.51 -2.65
N LEU A 70 7.77 -10.02 -3.18
CA LEU A 70 7.27 -11.36 -2.92
C LEU A 70 7.50 -12.19 -4.19
N HIS A 71 8.46 -13.12 -4.12
CA HIS A 71 8.80 -14.05 -5.19
C HIS A 71 8.07 -15.36 -4.97
N TYR A 72 7.08 -15.66 -5.80
CA TYR A 72 6.32 -16.90 -5.73
C TYR A 72 6.80 -17.88 -6.82
N ARG A 73 7.42 -18.98 -6.38
CA ARG A 73 8.16 -19.94 -7.20
C ARG A 73 7.50 -21.32 -7.29
N ASP A 74 6.19 -21.34 -7.50
CA ASP A 74 5.48 -22.58 -7.80
C ASP A 74 5.67 -22.95 -9.29
N PRO A 75 6.31 -24.09 -9.61
CA PRO A 75 6.51 -24.51 -10.99
C PRO A 75 5.21 -24.68 -11.79
N THR A 76 4.09 -24.94 -11.11
CA THR A 76 2.78 -25.06 -11.77
C THR A 76 2.30 -23.73 -12.35
N LEU A 77 2.81 -22.59 -11.87
CA LEU A 77 2.42 -21.25 -12.32
C LEU A 77 3.40 -20.61 -13.31
N PHE A 78 4.52 -21.26 -13.63
CA PHE A 78 5.54 -20.69 -14.53
C PHE A 78 5.04 -20.37 -15.95
N HIS A 79 3.96 -21.03 -16.36
CA HIS A 79 3.32 -20.86 -17.66
C HIS A 79 2.39 -19.65 -17.76
N LEU A 80 2.09 -18.97 -16.64
CA LEU A 80 1.23 -17.79 -16.64
C LEU A 80 1.84 -16.70 -17.52
N ASP A 81 1.09 -16.30 -18.55
CA ASP A 81 1.48 -15.24 -19.46
C ASP A 81 1.16 -13.85 -18.88
N SER A 82 1.53 -12.80 -19.62
CA SER A 82 1.32 -11.42 -19.20
C SER A 82 -0.15 -11.04 -19.02
N GLU A 83 -1.07 -11.64 -19.78
CA GLU A 83 -2.49 -11.32 -19.66
C GLU A 83 -3.09 -11.99 -18.43
N ALA A 84 -2.76 -13.27 -18.16
CA ALA A 84 -3.16 -13.94 -16.94
C ALA A 84 -2.60 -13.24 -15.69
N ARG A 85 -1.35 -12.77 -15.74
CA ARG A 85 -0.74 -11.97 -14.68
C ARG A 85 -1.43 -10.62 -14.50
N ARG A 86 -1.88 -9.98 -15.58
CA ARG A 86 -2.68 -8.75 -15.52
C ARG A 86 -3.99 -8.98 -14.78
N GLU A 87 -4.70 -10.07 -15.08
CA GLU A 87 -5.96 -10.39 -14.38
C GLU A 87 -5.75 -10.60 -12.88
N LEU A 88 -4.64 -11.22 -12.45
CA LEU A 88 -4.29 -11.33 -11.02
C LEU A 88 -4.10 -9.94 -10.39
N VAL A 89 -3.35 -9.06 -11.05
CA VAL A 89 -3.11 -7.69 -10.57
C VAL A 89 -4.41 -6.89 -10.53
N SER A 90 -5.23 -6.96 -11.58
CA SER A 90 -6.53 -6.29 -11.65
C SER A 90 -7.47 -6.78 -10.54
N HIS A 91 -7.47 -8.09 -10.23
CA HIS A 91 -8.24 -8.63 -9.11
C HIS A 91 -7.74 -8.12 -7.75
N ILE A 92 -6.42 -8.07 -7.52
CA ILE A 92 -5.83 -7.50 -6.28
C ILE A 92 -6.20 -6.03 -6.14
N ARG A 93 -6.16 -5.27 -7.24
CA ARG A 93 -6.50 -3.84 -7.29
C ARG A 93 -8.00 -3.54 -7.23
N GLY A 94 -8.83 -4.56 -7.32
CA GLY A 94 -10.29 -4.40 -7.41
C GLY A 94 -10.76 -3.72 -8.70
N GLU A 95 -9.95 -3.78 -9.76
CA GLU A 95 -10.33 -3.27 -11.07
C GLU A 95 -11.47 -4.11 -11.64
N GLY A 96 -12.54 -3.44 -12.09
CA GLY A 96 -13.72 -4.13 -12.62
C GLY A 96 -14.61 -4.79 -11.56
N VAL A 97 -14.34 -4.59 -10.26
CA VAL A 97 -15.21 -5.09 -9.19
C VAL A 97 -16.57 -4.41 -9.23
N ASP A 98 -17.63 -5.22 -9.35
CA ASP A 98 -19.00 -4.75 -9.25
C ASP A 98 -19.38 -4.49 -7.78
N VAL A 99 -19.08 -3.27 -7.33
CA VAL A 99 -19.42 -2.80 -5.98
C VAL A 99 -20.93 -2.88 -5.74
N GLN A 100 -21.76 -2.57 -6.74
CA GLN A 100 -23.20 -2.59 -6.59
C GLN A 100 -23.74 -4.01 -6.42
N GLY A 101 -23.23 -4.97 -7.19
CA GLY A 101 -23.54 -6.39 -7.05
C GLY A 101 -23.07 -6.97 -5.72
N GLY A 102 -21.86 -6.61 -5.26
CA GLY A 102 -21.35 -7.01 -3.95
C GLY A 102 -22.21 -6.47 -2.80
N LEU A 103 -22.64 -5.20 -2.92
CA LEU A 103 -23.54 -4.54 -1.97
C LEU A 103 -24.95 -5.16 -1.92
N ALA A 104 -25.49 -5.60 -3.06
CA ALA A 104 -26.76 -6.34 -3.09
C ALA A 104 -26.69 -7.66 -2.31
N ARG A 105 -25.49 -8.19 -2.07
CA ARG A 105 -25.21 -9.39 -1.29
C ARG A 105 -24.72 -9.10 0.14
N TYR A 106 -24.95 -7.90 0.68
CA TYR A 106 -24.47 -7.52 2.01
C TYR A 106 -24.83 -8.54 3.12
N HIS A 107 -26.04 -9.11 3.09
CA HIS A 107 -26.49 -10.12 4.06
C HIS A 107 -25.85 -11.51 3.92
N ASP A 108 -25.14 -11.77 2.83
CA ASP A 108 -24.49 -13.05 2.60
C ASP A 108 -23.23 -13.14 3.47
N LEU A 109 -23.41 -13.48 4.76
CA LEU A 109 -22.34 -13.55 5.76
C LEU A 109 -21.22 -14.52 5.37
N GLU A 110 -21.55 -15.54 4.57
CA GLU A 110 -20.63 -16.58 4.08
C GLU A 110 -19.89 -16.16 2.79
N ALA A 111 -20.27 -15.06 2.15
CA ALA A 111 -19.57 -14.57 0.98
C ALA A 111 -18.11 -14.22 1.32
N LYS A 112 -17.20 -14.61 0.42
CA LYS A 112 -15.75 -14.39 0.53
C LYS A 112 -15.25 -13.37 -0.49
N GLY A 113 -13.99 -12.97 -0.32
CA GLY A 113 -13.27 -12.06 -1.21
C GLY A 113 -13.94 -10.70 -1.36
N TRP A 114 -14.10 -10.22 -2.60
CA TRP A 114 -14.61 -8.86 -2.86
C TRP A 114 -15.96 -8.54 -2.21
N THR A 115 -16.88 -9.52 -2.14
CA THR A 115 -18.17 -9.28 -1.47
C THR A 115 -17.99 -9.06 0.04
N GLN A 116 -17.08 -9.80 0.67
CA GLN A 116 -16.73 -9.62 2.09
C GLN A 116 -16.04 -8.28 2.32
N ARG A 117 -15.05 -7.91 1.48
CA ARG A 117 -14.34 -6.62 1.56
C ARG A 117 -15.28 -5.45 1.40
N ILE A 118 -16.18 -5.49 0.41
CA ILE A 118 -17.20 -4.46 0.20
C ILE A 118 -18.10 -4.32 1.43
N ARG A 119 -18.53 -5.44 2.05
CA ARG A 119 -19.34 -5.41 3.28
C ARG A 119 -18.59 -4.75 4.44
N GLN A 120 -17.37 -5.19 4.74
CA GLN A 120 -16.55 -4.65 5.82
C GLN A 120 -16.28 -3.16 5.61
N GLY A 121 -15.98 -2.79 4.36
CA GLY A 121 -15.79 -1.42 3.97
C GLY A 121 -17.05 -0.57 4.06
N MET A 122 -18.23 -1.14 3.77
CA MET A 122 -19.51 -0.47 4.00
C MET A 122 -19.72 -0.15 5.49
N ASP A 123 -19.41 -1.09 6.38
CA ASP A 123 -19.51 -0.87 7.82
C ASP A 123 -18.55 0.21 8.33
N SER A 124 -17.30 0.16 7.87
CA SER A 124 -16.27 1.17 8.16
C SER A 124 -16.70 2.56 7.68
N MET A 125 -17.19 2.67 6.43
CA MET A 125 -17.65 3.92 5.85
C MET A 125 -18.84 4.50 6.60
N ILE A 126 -19.82 3.66 6.96
CA ILE A 126 -20.97 4.09 7.77
C ILE A 126 -20.50 4.63 9.11
N HIS A 127 -19.58 3.94 9.79
CA HIS A 127 -19.01 4.41 11.05
C HIS A 127 -18.34 5.78 10.90
N THR A 128 -17.49 5.94 9.88
CA THR A 128 -16.80 7.19 9.57
C THR A 128 -17.77 8.33 9.29
N LEU A 129 -18.78 8.11 8.45
CA LEU A 129 -19.81 9.12 8.14
C LEU A 129 -20.64 9.49 9.38
N ARG A 130 -20.94 8.54 10.27
CA ARG A 130 -21.60 8.85 11.55
C ARG A 130 -20.71 9.68 12.47
N GLY A 131 -19.42 9.38 12.54
CA GLY A 131 -18.45 10.21 13.29
C GLY A 131 -18.38 11.64 12.77
N ILE A 132 -18.39 11.81 11.44
CA ILE A 132 -18.47 13.13 10.78
C ILE A 132 -19.76 13.87 11.14
N HIS A 133 -20.91 13.18 11.14
CA HIS A 133 -22.20 13.77 11.51
C HIS A 133 -22.25 14.20 12.98
N GLN A 134 -21.72 13.37 13.88
CA GLN A 134 -21.70 13.61 15.32
C GLN A 134 -20.64 14.65 15.72
N GLY A 135 -19.70 14.98 14.83
CA GLY A 135 -18.61 15.90 15.12
C GLY A 135 -17.61 15.33 16.12
N THR A 136 -17.37 14.01 16.07
CA THR A 136 -16.40 13.34 16.95
C THR A 136 -15.00 13.93 16.75
N GLU A 137 -14.11 13.70 17.72
CA GLU A 137 -12.69 14.00 17.57
C GLU A 137 -12.14 13.31 16.30
N GLY A 138 -11.34 14.02 15.52
CA GLY A 138 -10.84 13.54 14.22
C GLY A 138 -11.79 13.68 13.02
N SER A 139 -13.07 14.02 13.21
CA SER A 139 -14.06 14.16 12.10
C SER A 139 -13.64 15.09 10.96
N ARG A 140 -12.92 16.18 11.28
CA ARG A 140 -12.37 17.09 10.26
C ARG A 140 -11.24 16.47 9.45
N GLY A 141 -10.43 15.60 10.08
CA GLY A 141 -9.38 14.84 9.42
C GLY A 141 -9.99 13.81 8.47
N GLU A 142 -10.95 13.03 8.94
CA GLU A 142 -11.67 12.05 8.12
C GLU A 142 -12.39 12.68 6.93
N LEU A 143 -13.04 13.82 7.13
CA LEU A 143 -13.66 14.55 6.02
C LEU A 143 -12.63 14.93 4.95
N ARG A 144 -11.47 15.47 5.34
CA ARG A 144 -10.38 15.80 4.41
C ARG A 144 -9.81 14.56 3.73
N ARG A 145 -9.69 13.45 4.46
CA ARG A 145 -9.24 12.15 3.94
C ARG A 145 -10.17 11.67 2.82
N LEU A 146 -11.49 11.67 3.08
CA LEU A 146 -12.50 11.28 2.09
C LEU A 146 -12.54 12.21 0.88
N GLU A 147 -12.38 13.53 1.08
CA GLU A 147 -12.28 14.48 -0.04
C GLU A 147 -11.04 14.20 -0.91
N SER A 148 -9.88 13.95 -0.30
CA SER A 148 -8.64 13.60 -1.01
C SER A 148 -8.76 12.27 -1.77
N ALA A 149 -9.42 11.27 -1.17
CA ALA A 149 -9.66 9.98 -1.79
C ALA A 149 -10.57 10.11 -3.03
N LEU A 150 -11.68 10.84 -2.92
CA LEU A 150 -12.55 11.14 -4.06
C LEU A 150 -11.84 11.98 -5.13
N GLN A 151 -10.93 12.86 -4.72
CA GLN A 151 -10.12 13.62 -5.66
C GLN A 151 -9.25 12.69 -6.51
N SER A 152 -8.50 11.81 -5.85
CA SER A 152 -7.61 10.82 -6.47
C SER A 152 -8.37 9.84 -7.38
N LEU A 153 -9.54 9.35 -6.95
CA LEU A 153 -10.37 8.46 -7.77
C LEU A 153 -10.85 9.14 -9.05
N GLN A 154 -11.23 10.42 -9.00
CA GLN A 154 -11.62 11.15 -10.21
C GLN A 154 -10.43 11.43 -11.13
N ASP A 155 -9.25 11.71 -10.60
CA ASP A 155 -8.06 11.91 -11.44
C ASP A 155 -7.72 10.63 -12.22
N ARG A 156 -8.08 9.45 -11.69
CA ARG A 156 -7.97 8.13 -12.36
C ARG A 156 -9.11 7.84 -13.34
N GLU A 157 -10.37 8.00 -12.91
CA GLU A 157 -11.56 7.56 -13.67
C GLU A 157 -12.21 8.66 -14.54
N GLY A 158 -11.82 9.93 -14.37
CA GLY A 158 -12.37 11.06 -15.12
C GLY A 158 -13.83 11.43 -14.81
N ASN A 159 -14.42 10.89 -13.73
CA ASN A 159 -15.85 10.99 -13.46
C ASN A 159 -16.24 12.21 -12.59
N THR A 160 -17.41 12.82 -12.81
CA THR A 160 -17.78 14.17 -12.30
C THR A 160 -18.77 14.21 -11.13
N SER A 161 -18.88 13.16 -10.31
CA SER A 161 -19.87 13.13 -9.21
C SER A 161 -19.61 14.20 -8.13
N GLN A 162 -20.63 14.59 -7.35
CA GLN A 162 -20.56 15.67 -6.35
C GLN A 162 -19.49 15.42 -5.27
N ARG A 163 -18.36 16.15 -5.35
CA ARG A 163 -17.14 15.94 -4.55
C ARG A 163 -17.08 16.69 -3.21
N SER A 164 -17.99 17.63 -2.98
CA SER A 164 -17.74 18.65 -1.95
C SER A 164 -17.86 18.09 -0.54
N ALA A 165 -17.05 18.60 0.39
CA ALA A 165 -17.28 18.46 1.84
C ALA A 165 -18.75 18.60 2.22
N THR A 166 -19.48 19.52 1.57
CA THR A 166 -20.92 19.73 1.79
C THR A 166 -21.74 18.50 1.39
N ALA A 167 -21.45 17.87 0.25
CA ALA A 167 -22.14 16.64 -0.18
C ALA A 167 -21.84 15.47 0.77
N ILE A 168 -20.59 15.30 1.20
CA ILE A 168 -20.20 14.27 2.19
C ILE A 168 -20.93 14.51 3.52
N LYS A 169 -20.98 15.76 4.00
CA LYS A 169 -21.74 16.11 5.22
C LYS A 169 -23.24 15.84 5.09
N ARG A 170 -23.84 16.11 3.94
CA ARG A 170 -25.26 15.78 3.69
C ARG A 170 -25.52 14.27 3.70
N LEU A 171 -24.62 13.50 3.10
CA LEU A 171 -24.69 12.04 3.15
C LEU A 171 -24.51 11.53 4.59
N ALA A 172 -23.58 12.11 5.36
CA ALA A 172 -23.39 11.83 6.78
C ALA A 172 -24.65 12.13 7.61
N GLU A 173 -25.34 13.24 7.36
CA GLU A 173 -26.64 13.56 7.97
C GLU A 173 -27.70 12.49 7.63
N ILE A 174 -27.75 12.02 6.39
CA ILE A 174 -28.69 10.96 5.97
C ILE A 174 -28.44 9.67 6.76
N LEU A 175 -27.17 9.28 6.93
CA LEU A 175 -26.75 8.08 7.65
C LEU A 175 -26.66 8.25 9.17
N GLY A 176 -26.95 9.44 9.70
CA GLY A 176 -27.06 9.69 11.14
C GLY A 176 -28.25 8.96 11.78
N HIS A 177 -29.25 8.55 10.99
CA HIS A 177 -30.44 7.86 11.46
C HIS A 177 -30.29 6.33 11.43
N ASP A 178 -30.40 5.66 12.59
CA ASP A 178 -30.23 4.20 12.72
C ASP A 178 -31.14 3.41 11.78
N GLN A 179 -32.42 3.78 11.66
CA GLN A 179 -33.36 3.09 10.76
C GLN A 179 -32.93 3.14 9.29
N ARG A 180 -32.23 4.20 8.87
CA ARG A 180 -31.71 4.30 7.50
C ARG A 180 -30.48 3.42 7.33
N VAL A 181 -29.60 3.37 8.33
CA VAL A 181 -28.45 2.47 8.33
C VAL A 181 -28.89 1.01 8.25
N GLU A 182 -29.86 0.59 9.06
CA GLU A 182 -30.41 -0.78 8.99
C GLU A 182 -30.99 -1.10 7.61
N ARG A 183 -31.74 -0.16 7.01
CA ARG A 183 -32.25 -0.33 5.65
C ARG A 183 -31.14 -0.38 4.59
N LEU A 184 -30.06 0.37 4.77
CA LEU A 184 -28.90 0.31 3.87
C LEU A 184 -28.22 -1.05 3.96
N LYS A 185 -28.06 -1.56 5.18
CA LYS A 185 -27.58 -2.92 5.47
C LYS A 185 -28.52 -3.99 4.93
N ASP A 186 -29.82 -3.69 4.82
CA ASP A 186 -30.79 -4.53 4.12
C ASP A 186 -30.64 -4.54 2.58
N GLY A 187 -29.65 -3.83 2.03
CA GLY A 187 -29.47 -3.68 0.59
C GLY A 187 -30.42 -2.67 -0.07
N LYS A 188 -31.16 -1.85 0.70
CA LYS A 188 -32.08 -0.84 0.17
C LYS A 188 -31.37 0.49 -0.07
N PHE A 189 -30.56 0.56 -1.13
CA PHE A 189 -29.72 1.73 -1.45
C PHE A 189 -30.52 2.96 -1.90
N GLU A 190 -31.78 2.80 -2.31
CA GLU A 190 -32.64 3.89 -2.78
C GLU A 190 -32.89 4.95 -1.69
N ILE A 191 -32.68 4.59 -0.41
CA ILE A 191 -32.80 5.54 0.71
C ILE A 191 -31.78 6.68 0.64
N LEU A 192 -30.68 6.49 -0.10
CA LEU A 192 -29.63 7.50 -0.29
C LEU A 192 -30.04 8.52 -1.36
N GLY A 193 -31.04 8.22 -2.19
CA GLY A 193 -31.51 9.05 -3.28
C GLY A 193 -30.35 9.51 -4.17
N ASN A 194 -30.24 10.82 -4.37
CA ASN A 194 -29.20 11.43 -5.22
C ASN A 194 -27.76 11.24 -4.68
N TYR A 195 -27.60 10.79 -3.44
CA TYR A 195 -26.28 10.53 -2.83
C TYR A 195 -25.81 9.08 -2.98
N GLN A 196 -26.59 8.21 -3.63
CA GLN A 196 -26.19 6.82 -3.86
C GLN A 196 -24.86 6.74 -4.62
N ALA A 197 -24.71 7.50 -5.71
CA ALA A 197 -23.45 7.52 -6.48
C ALA A 197 -22.26 8.04 -5.65
N LEU A 198 -22.49 9.04 -4.79
CA LEU A 198 -21.46 9.54 -3.88
C LEU A 198 -21.04 8.47 -2.88
N PHE A 199 -22.00 7.76 -2.28
CA PHE A 199 -21.69 6.68 -1.33
C PHE A 199 -20.91 5.53 -2.00
N LEU A 200 -21.31 5.12 -3.20
CA LEU A 200 -20.58 4.11 -3.98
C LEU A 200 -19.16 4.57 -4.30
N ASN A 201 -18.98 5.84 -4.68
CA ASN A 201 -17.67 6.39 -4.97
C ASN A 201 -16.82 6.54 -3.70
N LEU A 202 -17.41 6.82 -2.54
CA LEU A 202 -16.72 6.81 -1.26
C LEU A 202 -16.26 5.40 -0.89
N LEU A 203 -17.10 4.38 -1.12
CA LEU A 203 -16.68 2.99 -0.94
C LEU A 203 -15.56 2.61 -1.91
N LYS A 204 -15.64 3.05 -3.17
CA LYS A 204 -14.57 2.81 -4.14
C LYS A 204 -13.27 3.54 -3.82
N ALA A 205 -13.37 4.75 -3.27
CA ALA A 205 -12.24 5.61 -3.00
C ALA A 205 -11.59 5.34 -1.64
N ASP A 206 -12.36 4.88 -0.65
CA ASP A 206 -11.81 4.59 0.66
C ASP A 206 -10.91 3.37 0.57
N ALA A 207 -9.63 3.62 0.82
CA ALA A 207 -8.57 2.64 0.86
C ALA A 207 -8.95 1.45 1.75
N SER A 208 -9.78 1.61 2.78
CA SER A 208 -10.22 0.49 3.62
C SER A 208 -11.13 -0.54 2.92
N VAL A 209 -11.75 -0.20 1.79
CA VAL A 209 -12.79 -1.02 1.12
C VAL A 209 -12.31 -1.60 -0.21
N VAL A 210 -11.62 -0.79 -1.03
CA VAL A 210 -11.28 -1.17 -2.40
C VAL A 210 -9.81 -1.43 -2.63
N LEU A 211 -8.89 -1.02 -1.74
CA LEU A 211 -7.47 -1.16 -2.04
C LEU A 211 -6.57 -1.57 -0.90
N GLY A 212 -7.04 -1.56 0.34
CA GLY A 212 -6.33 -1.95 1.56
C GLY A 212 -4.83 -1.72 1.50
N SER A 213 -4.36 -0.60 0.94
CA SER A 213 -2.94 -0.34 0.73
C SER A 213 -2.24 -1.32 -0.27
N ALA A 214 -2.63 -2.59 -0.38
CA ALA A 214 -1.94 -3.68 -1.09
C ALA A 214 -2.01 -3.61 -2.64
N GLY A 215 -2.89 -2.79 -3.21
CA GLY A 215 -3.07 -2.72 -4.67
C GLY A 215 -2.03 -1.89 -5.43
N GLU A 216 -1.17 -1.14 -4.74
CA GLU A 216 -0.08 -0.39 -5.38
C GLU A 216 1.15 -1.29 -5.69
N THR A 217 0.92 -2.58 -5.97
CA THR A 217 1.94 -3.41 -6.62
C THR A 217 2.29 -2.78 -7.98
N ASP A 218 3.57 -2.66 -8.32
CA ASP A 218 4.00 -2.23 -9.66
C ASP A 218 3.51 -3.27 -10.68
N GLU A 219 2.38 -2.98 -11.33
CA GLU A 219 1.74 -3.88 -12.30
C GLU A 219 2.71 -4.30 -13.41
N VAL A 220 3.63 -3.41 -13.77
CA VAL A 220 4.57 -3.64 -14.86
C VAL A 220 5.55 -4.74 -14.45
N VAL A 221 5.87 -4.85 -13.16
CA VAL A 221 6.72 -5.92 -12.65
C VAL A 221 6.01 -7.26 -12.72
N THR A 222 4.79 -7.33 -12.19
CA THR A 222 4.05 -8.59 -12.11
C THR A 222 3.69 -9.13 -13.49
N ILE A 223 3.31 -8.25 -14.43
CA ILE A 223 2.89 -8.59 -15.80
C ILE A 223 4.07 -9.01 -16.69
N ASP A 224 5.26 -8.47 -16.45
CA ASP A 224 6.45 -8.75 -17.27
C ASP A 224 7.03 -10.13 -16.96
N VAL A 225 6.73 -11.09 -17.83
CA VAL A 225 7.30 -12.45 -17.74
C VAL A 225 8.81 -12.50 -17.95
N ARG A 226 9.48 -11.40 -18.33
CA ARG A 226 10.93 -11.37 -18.57
C ARG A 226 11.67 -10.38 -17.66
N ARG A 227 11.04 -10.02 -16.55
CA ARG A 227 11.58 -9.03 -15.60
C ARG A 227 12.93 -9.47 -15.06
N GLN A 228 13.88 -8.53 -15.00
CA GLN A 228 15.12 -8.72 -14.26
C GLN A 228 14.87 -8.40 -12.80
N ILE A 229 15.23 -9.33 -11.93
CA ILE A 229 15.05 -9.21 -10.50
C ILE A 229 16.39 -8.88 -9.85
N ARG A 230 16.36 -8.01 -8.84
CA ARG A 230 17.52 -7.74 -8.02
C ARG A 230 17.91 -9.00 -7.22
N TRP A 231 19.18 -9.37 -7.29
CA TRP A 231 19.68 -10.56 -6.58
C TRP A 231 19.55 -10.37 -5.05
N PRO A 232 18.95 -11.31 -4.32
CA PRO A 232 18.97 -11.31 -2.85
C PRO A 232 20.42 -11.21 -2.35
N THR A 233 20.64 -10.50 -1.25
CA THR A 233 21.96 -10.18 -0.67
C THR A 233 22.84 -9.18 -1.44
N SER A 234 22.37 -8.63 -2.57
CA SER A 234 23.09 -7.53 -3.25
C SER A 234 22.93 -6.19 -2.52
N LEU A 235 23.67 -5.15 -2.96
CA LEU A 235 23.50 -3.78 -2.48
C LEU A 235 22.63 -2.98 -3.45
N HIS A 236 21.73 -2.17 -2.90
CA HIS A 236 20.90 -1.28 -3.69
C HIS A 236 21.62 0.04 -3.99
N GLY A 237 21.80 0.36 -5.27
CA GLY A 237 22.64 1.49 -5.72
C GLY A 237 22.16 2.90 -5.33
N LYS A 238 20.90 3.08 -4.93
CA LYS A 238 20.35 4.38 -4.48
C LYS A 238 20.37 4.60 -2.96
N SER A 239 20.70 3.57 -2.18
CA SER A 239 20.61 3.62 -0.71
C SER A 239 21.82 3.01 -0.02
N GLY A 240 22.58 2.16 -0.71
CA GLY A 240 23.68 1.40 -0.11
C GLY A 240 23.21 0.32 0.86
N MET A 241 21.89 0.10 1.00
CA MET A 241 21.33 -0.92 1.88
C MET A 241 21.31 -2.28 1.18
N ARG A 242 21.38 -3.34 1.98
CA ARG A 242 21.31 -4.73 1.52
C ARG A 242 19.89 -5.09 1.10
N VAL A 243 19.80 -5.85 0.03
CA VAL A 243 18.62 -6.62 -0.32
C VAL A 243 18.56 -7.83 0.60
N SER A 244 17.67 -7.82 1.59
CA SER A 244 17.64 -8.84 2.63
C SER A 244 16.48 -9.79 2.41
N GLU A 245 16.76 -11.09 2.45
CA GLU A 245 15.75 -12.14 2.55
C GLU A 245 15.42 -12.40 4.01
N PHE A 246 14.13 -12.61 4.31
CA PHE A 246 13.65 -12.92 5.66
C PHE A 246 12.37 -13.78 5.58
N PRO A 247 12.06 -14.56 6.64
CA PRO A 247 10.89 -15.44 6.63
C PRO A 247 9.57 -14.65 6.72
N LEU A 248 8.49 -15.20 6.16
CA LEU A 248 7.18 -14.55 6.05
C LEU A 248 6.63 -14.03 7.38
N HIS A 249 6.80 -14.77 8.48
CA HIS A 249 6.30 -14.33 9.80
C HIS A 249 6.93 -13.01 10.30
N ARG A 250 8.02 -12.54 9.69
CA ARG A 250 8.61 -11.22 9.98
C ARG A 250 8.10 -10.12 9.05
N LEU A 251 7.31 -10.46 8.04
CA LEU A 251 6.61 -9.50 7.19
C LEU A 251 5.39 -8.91 7.92
N ASP A 252 4.85 -9.62 8.91
CA ASP A 252 3.76 -9.15 9.77
C ASP A 252 4.24 -7.99 10.67
N PRO A 253 3.78 -6.75 10.45
CA PRO A 253 4.17 -5.58 11.24
C PRO A 253 3.71 -5.69 12.70
N ASP A 254 2.59 -6.38 12.96
CA ASP A 254 2.04 -6.61 14.29
C ASP A 254 2.62 -7.86 14.97
N GLY A 255 3.54 -8.55 14.28
CA GLY A 255 4.21 -9.75 14.76
C GLY A 255 5.16 -9.49 15.94
N SER A 256 5.62 -10.57 16.57
CA SER A 256 6.54 -10.47 17.71
C SER A 256 7.96 -9.98 17.36
N ASN A 257 8.36 -10.07 16.09
CA ASN A 257 9.69 -9.69 15.61
C ASN A 257 9.67 -9.30 14.11
N PRO A 258 8.98 -8.20 13.75
CA PRO A 258 8.91 -7.72 12.38
C PRO A 258 10.32 -7.42 11.84
N TYR A 259 10.49 -7.54 10.52
CA TYR A 259 11.73 -7.14 9.86
C TYR A 259 11.82 -5.61 9.84
N ASN A 260 12.95 -5.06 10.30
CA ASN A 260 13.17 -3.62 10.31
C ASN A 260 14.36 -3.25 9.42
N PRO A 261 14.12 -2.71 8.20
CA PRO A 261 15.19 -2.28 7.31
C PRO A 261 16.11 -1.23 7.93
N LEU A 262 15.57 -0.37 8.81
CA LEU A 262 16.29 0.72 9.46
C LEU A 262 17.25 0.24 10.56
N HIS A 263 17.26 -1.06 10.88
CA HIS A 263 18.21 -1.70 11.81
C HIS A 263 19.04 -2.79 11.15
N GLU A 264 18.47 -3.52 10.17
CA GLU A 264 19.04 -4.79 9.70
C GLU A 264 19.64 -4.73 8.29
N ALA A 265 19.35 -3.69 7.50
CA ALA A 265 19.76 -3.63 6.10
C ALA A 265 21.10 -2.91 5.87
N TYR A 266 21.78 -2.45 6.94
CA TYR A 266 23.10 -1.83 6.84
C TYR A 266 24.21 -2.86 6.60
N VAL A 267 25.21 -2.48 5.80
CA VAL A 267 26.34 -3.35 5.44
C VAL A 267 27.69 -2.74 5.81
N LEU A 268 27.80 -1.42 5.80
CA LEU A 268 29.00 -0.69 6.17
C LEU A 268 29.03 -0.41 7.67
N GLY A 269 30.15 0.14 8.17
CA GLY A 269 30.35 0.40 9.59
C GLY A 269 29.22 1.22 10.23
N LEU A 270 28.95 0.91 11.50
CA LEU A 270 28.02 1.64 12.36
C LEU A 270 28.73 2.60 13.32
N ASP A 271 30.05 2.80 13.15
CA ASP A 271 30.83 3.77 13.90
C ASP A 271 30.53 5.19 13.38
N GLU A 272 30.20 6.13 14.27
CA GLU A 272 29.86 7.54 13.96
C GLU A 272 31.10 8.38 13.55
N THR A 273 31.82 7.94 12.53
CA THR A 273 33.06 8.55 12.06
C THR A 273 32.89 9.52 10.90
N MET A 274 31.70 9.57 10.29
CA MET A 274 31.46 10.35 9.08
C MET A 274 30.75 11.66 9.42
N GLU A 275 31.17 12.75 8.79
CA GLU A 275 30.49 14.05 8.84
C GLU A 275 29.88 14.33 7.46
N VAL A 276 28.59 14.69 7.44
CA VAL A 276 27.85 15.03 6.23
C VAL A 276 27.13 16.35 6.39
N GLU A 277 26.95 17.07 5.29
CA GLU A 277 26.20 18.32 5.20
C GLU A 277 24.93 18.09 4.38
N TRP A 278 23.77 18.40 4.95
CA TRP A 278 22.48 18.31 4.27
C TRP A 278 22.41 19.27 3.08
N VAL A 279 21.89 18.79 1.96
CA VAL A 279 21.70 19.58 0.72
C VAL A 279 20.23 19.71 0.32
N VAL A 280 19.32 19.23 1.17
CA VAL A 280 17.87 19.28 1.00
C VAL A 280 17.19 19.63 2.33
N ASP A 281 16.01 20.23 2.27
CA ASP A 281 15.15 20.51 3.42
C ASP A 281 14.02 19.47 3.51
N ASP A 282 13.40 19.37 4.69
CA ASP A 282 12.20 18.57 4.98
C ASP A 282 12.33 17.07 4.65
N ALA A 283 13.55 16.54 4.58
CA ALA A 283 13.82 15.11 4.48
C ALA A 283 13.96 14.50 5.88
N ILE A 284 13.29 13.38 6.10
CA ILE A 284 13.36 12.61 7.33
C ILE A 284 14.10 11.30 7.01
N ALA A 285 15.23 11.11 7.69
CA ALA A 285 15.99 9.87 7.68
C ALA A 285 16.02 9.28 9.08
N GLN A 286 16.10 7.96 9.19
CA GLN A 286 16.26 7.28 10.46
C GLN A 286 17.30 6.17 10.34
N PHE A 287 18.21 6.12 11.30
CA PHE A 287 19.25 5.11 11.40
C PHE A 287 19.22 4.47 12.78
N GLY A 288 18.68 3.25 12.86
CA GLY A 288 18.33 2.64 14.14
C GLY A 288 17.30 3.50 14.88
N GLU A 289 17.64 3.91 16.11
CA GLU A 289 16.81 4.78 16.94
C GLU A 289 17.00 6.29 16.63
N GLN A 290 18.03 6.64 15.85
CA GLN A 290 18.35 8.05 15.58
C GLN A 290 17.54 8.56 14.40
N ARG A 291 16.56 9.43 14.68
CA ARG A 291 15.77 10.12 13.65
C ARG A 291 16.36 11.51 13.40
N HIS A 292 16.52 11.85 12.13
CA HIS A 292 17.05 13.12 11.65
C HIS A 292 16.05 13.79 10.71
N GLU A 293 15.85 15.09 10.89
CA GLU A 293 15.11 15.96 9.99
C GLU A 293 16.11 16.95 9.38
N SER A 294 16.12 17.05 8.06
CA SER A 294 17.16 17.79 7.33
C SER A 294 16.87 19.29 7.32
N ASN A 295 17.88 20.08 7.65
CA ASN A 295 17.94 21.51 7.33
C ASN A 295 19.16 21.77 6.43
N VAL A 296 18.97 22.42 5.28
CA VAL A 296 20.05 22.67 4.31
C VAL A 296 21.23 23.39 4.97
N GLY A 297 22.43 22.86 4.75
CA GLY A 297 23.68 23.40 5.30
C GLY A 297 23.98 22.97 6.74
N GLU A 298 23.04 22.31 7.43
CA GLU A 298 23.30 21.67 8.72
C GLU A 298 24.25 20.48 8.53
N ARG A 299 25.20 20.35 9.46
CA ARG A 299 26.15 19.24 9.49
C ARG A 299 25.80 18.29 10.62
N ILE A 300 25.81 17.01 10.30
CA ILE A 300 25.57 15.95 11.26
C ILE A 300 26.70 14.93 11.20
N ARG A 301 26.97 14.28 12.34
CA ARG A 301 27.80 13.09 12.39
C ARG A 301 26.91 11.87 12.37
N VAL A 302 27.23 10.94 11.48
CA VAL A 302 26.52 9.68 11.30
C VAL A 302 27.53 8.57 11.07
N HIS A 303 27.06 7.34 11.11
CA HIS A 303 27.89 6.20 10.78
C HIS A 303 28.07 6.02 9.27
N GLU A 304 29.03 5.18 8.87
CA GLU A 304 29.40 4.96 7.46
C GLU A 304 28.20 4.52 6.59
N SER A 305 27.38 3.59 7.08
CA SER A 305 26.15 3.19 6.38
C SER A 305 25.16 4.36 6.21
N GLY A 306 25.00 5.21 7.23
CA GLY A 306 24.09 6.35 7.21
C GLY A 306 24.57 7.45 6.25
N ALA A 307 25.86 7.78 6.30
CA ALA A 307 26.47 8.70 5.34
C ALA A 307 26.32 8.21 3.90
N THR A 308 26.56 6.91 3.67
CA THR A 308 26.40 6.29 2.35
C THR A 308 24.96 6.39 1.86
N PHE A 309 23.98 6.09 2.71
CA PHE A 309 22.57 6.25 2.39
C PHE A 309 22.26 7.69 1.99
N LEU A 310 22.60 8.68 2.82
CA LEU A 310 22.28 10.09 2.60
C LEU A 310 22.92 10.62 1.31
N VAL A 311 24.14 10.21 1.01
CA VAL A 311 24.85 10.61 -0.22
C VAL A 311 24.21 9.97 -1.44
N LEU A 312 23.90 8.66 -1.42
CA LEU A 312 23.31 7.96 -2.56
C LEU A 312 21.87 8.40 -2.85
N LYS A 313 21.11 8.78 -1.82
CA LYS A 313 19.79 9.42 -1.95
C LYS A 313 19.87 10.85 -2.48
N GLY A 314 21.06 11.45 -2.50
CA GLY A 314 21.27 12.85 -2.89
C GLY A 314 20.75 13.85 -1.84
N TRP A 315 20.68 13.44 -0.57
CA TRP A 315 20.19 14.27 0.54
C TRP A 315 21.30 14.99 1.29
N ALA A 316 22.51 14.44 1.28
CA ALA A 316 23.68 15.07 1.89
C ALA A 316 24.93 14.87 1.02
N LYS A 317 25.98 15.63 1.34
CA LYS A 317 27.33 15.46 0.78
C LYS A 317 28.33 15.24 1.92
N LEU A 318 29.41 14.50 1.64
CA LEU A 318 30.53 14.36 2.56
C LEU A 318 31.25 15.70 2.75
N VAL A 319 31.71 15.95 3.98
CA VAL A 319 32.49 17.14 4.38
C VAL A 319 33.95 16.76 4.56
#